data_AF-A0A918U8R5-F1
#
_entry.id   AF-A0A918U8R5-F1
#
_cell.length_a   1.000
_cell.length_b   1.000
_cell.length_c   1.000
_cell.angle_alpha   90.00
_cell.angle_beta   90.00
_cell.angle_gamma   90.00
#
_symmetry.space_group_name_H-M   'P 1'
#
loop_
_entity.id
_entity.type
_entity.pdbx_description
1 polymer ?
#
loop_
_entity_poly.entity_id
_entity_poly.type
_entity_poly.pdbx_seq_one_letter_code
_entity_poly.pdbx_strand_id
1 'polypeptide(L)'
;MDTARRKAYVILDGTLLPIDRIAADRPYYSGKKKHHGMNVQVLADPAGRLSWASDALPGATHDLTAARASRPSAGPGGGRTGTYRRAGTPASRLR
;
A
#
# COMPACT_ATOMS: atom_id res chain seq x y z
N MET A 1 -8.58 -28.30 -15.64
CA MET A 1 -8.32 -27.21 -14.69
C MET A 1 -9.60 -26.38 -14.55
N ASP A 2 -10.58 -26.86 -13.78
CA ASP A 2 -11.94 -26.28 -13.78
C ASP A 2 -12.49 -26.03 -12.36
N THR A 3 -11.61 -25.94 -11.35
CA THR A 3 -12.00 -25.93 -9.94
C THR A 3 -12.13 -24.52 -9.33
N ALA A 4 -11.96 -23.45 -10.12
CA ALA A 4 -12.06 -22.06 -9.66
C ALA A 4 -13.38 -21.36 -10.06
N ARG A 5 -14.36 -22.08 -10.63
CA ARG A 5 -15.49 -21.44 -11.32
C ARG A 5 -16.67 -20.93 -10.46
N ARG A 6 -16.64 -21.00 -9.12
CA ARG A 6 -17.62 -20.32 -8.24
C ARG A 6 -17.07 -19.93 -6.87
N LYS A 7 -16.00 -19.14 -6.83
CA LYS A 7 -15.60 -18.42 -5.61
C LYS A 7 -15.40 -16.94 -5.97
N ALA A 8 -16.00 -16.03 -5.21
CA ALA A 8 -15.60 -14.64 -5.26
C ALA A 8 -14.21 -14.55 -4.61
N TYR A 9 -13.17 -14.45 -5.43
CA TYR A 9 -11.80 -14.26 -4.96
C TYR A 9 -11.31 -12.87 -5.37
N VAL A 10 -10.41 -12.31 -4.57
CA VAL A 10 -9.71 -11.06 -4.82
C VAL A 10 -8.21 -11.33 -4.86
N ILE A 11 -7.50 -10.55 -5.66
CA ILE A 11 -6.04 -10.61 -5.79
C ILE A 11 -5.47 -9.56 -4.83
N LEU A 12 -4.59 -9.99 -3.91
CA LEU A 12 -3.83 -9.12 -3.04
C LEU A 12 -2.41 -8.99 -3.60
N ASP A 13 -1.94 -7.76 -3.82
CA ASP A 13 -0.59 -7.48 -4.30
C ASP A 13 0.09 -6.35 -3.51
N GLY A 14 1.41 -6.45 -3.37
CA GLY A 14 2.27 -5.45 -2.75
C GLY A 14 3.04 -4.67 -3.82
N THR A 15 2.64 -3.42 -4.05
CA THR A 15 3.24 -2.55 -5.06
C THR A 15 4.19 -1.54 -4.41
N LEU A 16 5.44 -1.50 -4.88
CA LEU A 16 6.43 -0.50 -4.47
C LEU A 16 6.35 0.72 -5.40
N LEU A 17 5.87 1.85 -4.88
CA LEU A 17 5.82 3.13 -5.58
C LEU A 17 7.15 3.87 -5.41
N PRO A 18 7.85 4.24 -6.50
CA PRO A 18 9.13 4.93 -6.40
C PRO A 18 8.94 6.33 -5.81
N ILE A 19 9.85 6.72 -4.92
CA ILE A 19 9.93 8.08 -4.37
C ILE A 19 11.37 8.59 -4.48
N ASP A 20 11.51 9.90 -4.65
CA ASP A 20 12.83 10.53 -4.62
C ASP A 20 13.27 10.73 -3.17
N ARG A 21 14.21 9.90 -2.71
CA ARG A 21 14.82 9.95 -1.38
C ARG A 21 16.30 9.60 -1.49
N ILE A 22 17.08 10.20 -0.58
CA ILE A 22 18.51 9.93 -0.46
C ILE A 22 18.76 8.57 0.23
N ALA A 23 19.86 7.89 -0.13
CA ALA A 23 20.25 6.57 0.40
C ALA A 23 20.34 6.44 1.93
N ALA A 24 20.47 7.58 2.63
CA ALA A 24 20.44 7.62 4.08
C ALA A 24 19.06 7.28 4.67
N ASP A 25 17.98 7.39 3.88
CA ASP A 25 16.60 7.13 4.29
C ASP A 25 16.24 5.63 4.18
N ARG A 26 17.01 4.83 4.92
CA ARG A 26 17.00 3.35 4.88
C ARG A 26 15.62 2.70 5.03
N PRO A 27 14.66 3.20 5.84
CA PRO A 27 13.33 2.60 5.93
C PRO A 27 12.59 2.52 4.59
N TYR A 28 12.89 3.41 3.64
CA TYR A 28 12.24 3.44 2.33
C TYR A 28 13.03 2.71 1.26
N TYR A 29 14.28 2.34 1.52
CA TYR A 29 15.09 1.61 0.57
C TYR A 29 14.67 0.14 0.51
N SER A 30 14.12 -0.27 -0.63
CA SER A 30 13.82 -1.67 -0.86
C SER A 30 15.08 -2.41 -1.29
N GLY A 31 15.61 -3.29 -0.45
CA GLY A 31 16.76 -4.12 -0.80
C GLY A 31 16.51 -5.01 -2.02
N LYS A 32 15.28 -5.53 -2.18
CA LYS A 32 14.87 -6.38 -3.31
C LYS A 32 14.84 -5.62 -4.62
N LYS A 33 14.34 -4.37 -4.61
CA LYS A 33 14.14 -3.56 -5.82
C LYS A 33 15.26 -2.55 -6.05
N LYS A 34 16.19 -2.42 -5.10
CA LYS A 34 17.37 -1.53 -5.11
C LYS A 34 17.06 -0.05 -5.37
N HIS A 35 15.91 0.41 -4.90
CA HIS A 35 15.51 1.82 -4.97
C HIS A 35 14.62 2.20 -3.77
N HIS A 36 14.47 3.51 -3.55
CA HIS A 36 13.59 4.04 -2.52
C HIS A 36 12.14 4.05 -2.98
N GLY A 37 11.25 3.57 -2.13
CA GLY A 37 9.83 3.51 -2.46
C GLY A 37 8.94 3.43 -1.22
N MET A 38 7.65 3.54 -1.48
CA MET A 38 6.59 3.22 -0.53
C MET A 38 5.92 1.92 -0.93
N ASN A 39 5.72 0.99 -0.01
CA ASN A 39 4.95 -0.23 -0.24
C ASN A 39 3.46 0.06 0.01
N VAL A 40 2.62 -0.20 -0.99
CA VAL A 40 1.16 -0.10 -0.92
C VAL A 40 0.56 -1.46 -1.24
N GLN A 41 -0.36 -1.93 -0.41
CA GLN A 41 -1.12 -3.15 -0.65
C GLN A 41 -2.39 -2.81 -1.41
N VAL A 42 -2.69 -3.59 -2.46
CA VAL A 42 -3.87 -3.40 -3.30
C VAL A 42 -4.72 -4.67 -3.33
N LEU A 43 -6.04 -4.49 -3.32
CA LEU A 43 -7.02 -5.55 -3.56
C LEU A 43 -7.70 -5.30 -4.89
N ALA A 44 -7.55 -6.22 -5.84
CA ALA A 44 -8.21 -6.17 -7.14
C ALA A 44 -9.16 -7.35 -7.35
N ASP A 45 -10.24 -7.13 -8.09
CA ASP A 45 -11.09 -8.23 -8.55
C ASP A 45 -10.40 -9.03 -9.68
N PRO A 46 -10.92 -10.21 -10.05
CA PRO A 46 -10.33 -11.03 -11.10
C PRO A 46 -10.36 -10.38 -12.50
N ALA A 47 -11.18 -9.34 -12.69
CA ALA A 47 -11.23 -8.54 -13.90
C ALA A 47 -10.21 -7.38 -13.89
N GLY A 48 -9.38 -7.28 -12.84
CA GLY A 48 -8.35 -6.25 -12.69
C GLY A 48 -8.87 -4.92 -12.16
N ARG A 49 -10.11 -4.84 -11.66
CA ARG A 49 -10.66 -3.62 -11.08
C ARG A 49 -10.17 -3.45 -9.65
N LEU A 50 -9.53 -2.32 -9.35
CA LEU A 50 -9.08 -1.97 -8.00
C LEU A 50 -10.30 -1.76 -7.08
N SER A 51 -10.35 -2.52 -6.00
CA SER A 51 -11.42 -2.46 -5.00
C SER A 51 -11.00 -1.73 -3.72
N TRP A 52 -9.71 -1.76 -3.37
CA TRP A 52 -9.16 -1.12 -2.18
C TRP A 52 -7.63 -0.96 -2.28
N ALA A 53 -7.09 0.06 -1.61
CA ALA A 53 -5.66 0.28 -1.44
C ALA A 53 -5.35 0.66 0.01
N SER A 54 -4.20 0.22 0.52
CA SER A 54 -3.72 0.56 1.85
C SER A 54 -3.11 1.95 1.94
N ASP A 55 -2.90 2.42 3.17
CA ASP A 55 -1.92 3.47 3.43
C ASP A 55 -0.52 3.04 2.97
N ALA A 56 0.30 4.03 2.62
CA ALA A 56 1.66 3.84 2.15
C ALA A 56 2.60 3.51 3.31
N LEU A 57 3.28 2.37 3.24
CA LEU A 57 4.27 1.91 4.21
C LEU A 57 5.70 2.11 3.69
N PRO A 58 6.72 2.15 4.54
CA PRO A 58 8.11 2.26 4.08
C PRO A 58 8.51 1.09 3.17
N GLY A 59 9.22 1.36 2.07
CA GLY A 59 9.58 0.38 1.03
C GLY A 59 10.46 -0.80 1.45
N ALA A 60 11.08 -0.73 2.64
CA ALA A 60 11.74 -1.87 3.26
C ALA A 60 10.76 -2.87 3.92
N THR A 61 9.49 -2.49 4.07
CA THR A 61 8.46 -3.32 4.71
C THR A 61 8.12 -4.52 3.83
N HIS A 62 8.25 -5.72 4.40
CA HIS A 62 7.90 -6.97 3.72
C HIS A 62 6.39 -7.07 3.47
N ASP A 63 5.98 -7.61 2.33
CA ASP A 63 4.58 -7.64 1.89
C ASP A 63 3.64 -8.32 2.89
N LEU A 64 4.08 -9.42 3.53
CA LEU A 64 3.28 -10.08 4.57
C LEU A 64 3.05 -9.19 5.80
N THR A 65 4.06 -8.39 6.17
CA THR A 65 3.96 -7.44 7.29
C THR A 65 3.06 -6.28 6.89
N ALA A 66 3.21 -5.78 5.66
CA ALA A 66 2.38 -4.73 5.09
C ALA A 66 0.90 -5.14 5.07
N ALA A 67 0.60 -6.33 4.53
CA ALA A 67 -0.77 -6.88 4.47
C ALA A 67 -1.41 -7.06 5.85
N ARG A 68 -0.63 -7.41 6.88
CA ARG A 68 -1.12 -7.53 8.26
C ARG A 68 -1.40 -6.17 8.88
N ALA A 69 -0.52 -5.20 8.69
CA ALA A 69 -0.68 -3.85 9.20
C ALA A 69 -1.84 -3.11 8.51
N SER A 70 -2.05 -3.38 7.22
CA SER A 70 -3.03 -2.70 6.40
C SER A 70 -4.42 -3.32 6.43
N ARG A 71 -4.64 -4.34 7.25
CA ARG A 71 -5.91 -5.08 7.28
C ARG A 71 -7.05 -4.09 7.57
N PRO A 72 -8.05 -3.96 6.67
CA PRO A 72 -9.21 -3.12 6.97
C PRO A 72 -9.89 -3.69 8.21
N SER A 73 -10.18 -2.82 9.18
CA SER A 73 -10.98 -3.22 10.34
C SER A 73 -12.34 -3.71 9.83
N ALA A 74 -12.76 -4.89 10.28
CA ALA A 74 -14.05 -5.46 9.91
C ALA A 74 -15.17 -4.68 10.62
N GLY A 75 -15.49 -3.48 10.15
CA GLY A 75 -16.70 -2.75 10.48
C GLY A 75 -17.77 -3.00 9.41
N PRO A 76 -19.06 -3.12 9.77
CA PRO A 76 -20.13 -3.28 8.80
C PRO A 76 -20.37 -1.90 8.17
N GLY A 77 -19.91 -1.71 6.93
CA GLY A 77 -20.17 -0.46 6.21
C GLY A 77 -19.19 -0.23 5.08
N GLY A 78 -19.57 -0.64 3.87
CA GLY A 78 -18.92 -0.19 2.66
C GLY A 78 -19.04 1.33 2.50
N GLY A 79 -18.04 1.92 1.87
CA GLY A 79 -18.10 3.30 1.38
C GLY A 79 -17.51 4.34 2.33
N ARG A 80 -16.18 4.39 2.43
CA ARG A 80 -15.48 5.67 2.62
C ARG A 80 -14.26 5.71 1.73
N THR A 81 -14.40 6.39 0.60
CA THR A 81 -13.32 7.00 -0.17
C THR A 81 -12.44 7.76 0.82
N GLY A 82 -11.31 7.16 1.20
CA GLY A 82 -10.28 7.84 1.97
C GLY A 82 -9.73 8.95 1.09
N THR A 83 -10.13 10.18 1.37
CA THR A 83 -9.50 11.38 0.83
C THR A 83 -8.00 11.26 1.08
N TYR A 84 -7.19 11.25 0.01
CA TYR A 84 -5.73 11.36 0.10
C TYR A 84 -5.38 12.61 0.92
N ARG A 85 -5.09 12.43 2.21
CA ARG A 85 -4.67 13.51 3.08
C ARG A 85 -3.19 13.73 2.81
N ARG A 86 -2.91 14.76 2.02
CA ARG A 86 -1.57 15.33 1.78
C ARG A 86 -0.80 15.37 3.10
N ALA A 87 0.26 14.57 3.21
CA ALA A 87 1.16 14.65 4.34
C ALA A 87 1.89 16.00 4.32
N GLY A 88 1.84 16.72 5.44
CA GLY A 88 2.87 17.68 5.84
C GLY A 88 2.68 19.13 5.37
N THR A 89 2.12 19.94 6.26
CA THR A 89 2.50 21.36 6.45
C THR A 89 3.97 21.42 6.89
N PRO A 90 4.84 22.31 6.37
CA PRO A 90 6.09 22.62 7.04
C PRO A 90 5.80 23.57 8.21
N ALA A 91 6.19 23.13 9.40
CA ALA A 91 6.23 23.92 10.61
C ALA A 91 7.25 25.07 10.50
N SER A 92 6.87 26.22 11.07
CA SER A 92 7.73 27.26 11.64
C SER A 92 8.93 27.75 10.82
N ARG A 93 8.74 28.90 10.17
CA ARG A 93 9.83 29.84 9.86
C ARG A 93 10.07 30.69 11.11
N LEU A 94 11.13 30.39 11.86
CA LEU A 94 11.80 31.36 12.73
C LEU A 94 12.65 32.27 11.84
N ARG A 95 12.26 33.54 11.77
CA ARG A 95 13.14 34.72 11.83
C ARG A 95 12.26 35.95 12.04
#